data_AF-A0A951Z6T3-F1
#
_entry.id   AF-A0A951Z6T3-F1
#
_cell.length_a   1.000
_cell.length_b   1.000
_cell.length_c   1.000
_cell.angle_alpha   90.00
_cell.angle_beta   90.00
_cell.angle_gamma   90.00
#
_symmetry.space_group_name_H-M   'P 1'
#
loop_
_entity.id
_entity.type
_entity.pdbx_description
1 polymer ?
#
loop_
_entity_poly.entity_id
_entity_poly.type
_entity_poly.pdbx_seq_one_letter_code
_entity_poly.pdbx_strand_id
1 'polypeptide(L)'
;AEAGRVHRKVSFEGGALVVADWADRAGPLSSAFLFAPGLEIRDLGDCRFEATRDGRPVCLARVQEGLATRIEERWHAPTFGTKRPARALVVGGPAVREISVLFLPLA
;
A
#
# COMPACT_ATOMS: atom_id res chain seq x y z
N ALA A 1 16.63 1.11 16.12
CA ALA A 1 16.76 2.55 15.83
C ALA A 1 15.58 2.95 14.95
N GLU A 2 14.82 3.96 15.32
CA GLU A 2 13.69 4.42 14.49
C GLU A 2 14.22 5.02 13.18
N ALA A 3 13.51 4.79 12.06
CA ALA A 3 13.66 5.65 10.89
C ALA A 3 13.52 7.11 11.35
N GLY A 4 14.28 8.03 10.76
CA GLY A 4 14.21 9.45 11.11
C GLY A 4 12.84 10.07 10.83
N ARG A 5 12.79 11.36 10.49
CA ARG A 5 11.55 11.91 9.95
C ARG A 5 11.19 11.15 8.66
N VAL A 6 9.92 10.75 8.55
CA VAL A 6 9.37 10.10 7.36
C VAL A 6 8.59 11.16 6.58
N HIS A 7 8.79 11.18 5.27
CA HIS A 7 8.16 12.07 4.33
C HIS A 7 7.35 11.26 3.33
N ARG A 8 6.23 11.81 2.87
CA ARG A 8 5.39 11.22 1.82
C ARG A 8 5.27 12.18 0.64
N LYS A 9 5.49 11.66 -0.56
CA LYS A 9 5.16 12.33 -1.83
C LYS A 9 4.09 11.51 -2.53
N VAL A 10 3.10 12.21 -3.06
CA VAL A 10 2.04 11.64 -3.89
C VAL A 10 2.08 12.34 -5.24
N SER A 11 2.24 11.59 -6.33
CA SER A 11 2.19 12.13 -7.69
C SER A 11 1.18 11.41 -8.57
N PHE A 12 0.66 12.14 -9.56
CA PHE A 12 -0.24 11.61 -10.59
C PHE A 12 0.46 11.74 -11.94
N GLU A 13 0.75 10.60 -12.57
CA GLU A 13 1.56 10.54 -13.79
C GLU A 13 0.95 9.52 -14.74
N GLY A 14 0.56 9.96 -15.95
CA GLY A 14 0.01 9.06 -16.97
C GLY A 14 -1.26 8.30 -16.56
N GLY A 15 -2.06 8.87 -15.65
CA GLY A 15 -3.25 8.21 -15.10
C GLY A 15 -2.98 7.26 -13.94
N ALA A 16 -1.72 7.11 -13.52
CA ALA A 16 -1.33 6.34 -12.35
C ALA A 16 -1.09 7.24 -11.14
N LEU A 17 -1.23 6.66 -9.94
CA LEU A 17 -0.90 7.28 -8.66
C LEU A 17 0.39 6.65 -8.12
N VAL A 18 1.41 7.46 -7.84
CA VAL A 18 2.62 6.99 -7.16
C VAL A 18 2.63 7.54 -5.74
N VAL A 19 2.79 6.66 -4.76
CA VAL A 19 3.02 7.05 -3.36
C VAL A 19 4.42 6.62 -2.96
N ALA A 20 5.27 7.60 -2.65
CA ALA A 20 6.64 7.38 -2.21
C ALA A 20 6.81 7.88 -0.78
N ASP A 21 7.16 6.97 0.13
CA ASP A 21 7.51 7.26 1.52
C ASP A 21 9.01 7.10 1.71
N TRP A 22 9.72 8.14 2.16
CA TRP A 22 11.16 8.06 2.44
C TRP A 22 11.51 8.60 3.81
N ALA A 23 12.60 8.10 4.36
CA ALA A 23 13.17 8.55 5.62
C ALA A 23 14.54 9.21 5.39
N ASP A 24 14.90 10.15 6.27
CA ASP A 24 16.20 10.84 6.20
C ASP A 24 17.40 9.88 6.32
N ARG A 25 17.19 8.73 6.97
CA ARG A 25 18.17 7.66 7.16
C ARG A 25 17.53 6.30 6.91
N ALA A 26 18.33 5.37 6.39
CA ALA A 26 17.91 3.98 6.25
C ALA A 26 17.64 3.36 7.63
N GLY A 27 16.58 2.57 7.74
CA GLY A 27 16.21 1.87 8.96
C GLY A 27 14.90 1.11 8.78
N PRO A 28 14.27 0.69 9.88
CA PRO A 28 12.96 0.06 9.82
C PRO A 28 11.93 1.06 9.29
N LEU A 29 11.38 0.78 8.12
CA LEU A 29 10.32 1.59 7.49
C LEU A 29 9.21 0.67 7.01
N SER A 30 7.97 1.09 7.22
CA SER A 30 6.78 0.38 6.76
C SER A 30 5.70 1.37 6.37
N SER A 31 5.05 1.10 5.24
CA SER A 31 3.90 1.83 4.74
C SER A 31 2.71 0.88 4.61
N ALA A 32 1.56 1.30 5.13
CA ALA A 32 0.32 0.55 5.05
C ALA A 32 -0.69 1.30 4.18
N PHE A 33 -1.22 0.62 3.18
CA PHE A 33 -2.20 1.14 2.23
C PHE A 33 -3.53 0.44 2.44
N LEU A 34 -4.45 1.11 3.13
CA LEU A 34 -5.79 0.59 3.42
C LEU A 34 -6.68 0.69 2.17
N PHE A 35 -7.25 -0.43 1.76
CA PHE A 35 -8.23 -0.47 0.69
C PHE A 35 -9.65 -0.30 1.25
N ALA A 36 -10.53 0.33 0.46
CA ALA A 36 -11.92 0.55 0.86
C ALA A 36 -12.62 -0.79 1.21
N PRO A 37 -13.56 -0.81 2.17
CA PRO A 37 -14.32 -2.01 2.49
C PRO A 37 -14.98 -2.65 1.26
N GLY A 38 -14.99 -3.98 1.23
CA GLY A 38 -15.51 -4.77 0.11
C GLY A 38 -14.51 -4.96 -1.04
N LEU A 39 -13.30 -4.40 -0.94
CA LEU A 39 -12.21 -4.76 -1.84
C LEU A 39 -11.46 -5.99 -1.31
N GLU A 40 -11.27 -6.97 -2.19
CA GLU A 40 -10.30 -8.05 -1.97
C GLU A 40 -8.96 -7.62 -2.55
N ILE A 41 -7.87 -8.09 -1.92
CA ILE A 41 -6.50 -7.90 -2.42
C ILE A 41 -5.94 -9.29 -2.67
N ARG A 42 -5.37 -9.51 -3.85
CA ARG A 42 -4.69 -10.74 -4.25
C ARG A 42 -3.24 -10.44 -4.56
N ASP A 43 -2.34 -11.26 -4.03
CA ASP A 43 -0.94 -11.27 -4.43
C ASP A 43 -0.82 -12.02 -5.76
N LEU A 44 -0.28 -11.35 -6.77
CA LEU A 44 -0.06 -11.93 -8.10
C LEU A 44 1.39 -12.44 -8.28
N GLY A 45 2.25 -12.30 -7.26
CA GLY A 45 3.69 -12.49 -7.38
C GLY A 45 4.38 -11.30 -8.05
N ASP A 46 5.71 -11.37 -8.14
CA ASP A 46 6.55 -10.35 -8.80
C ASP A 46 6.27 -8.92 -8.33
N CYS A 47 6.03 -8.75 -7.02
CA CYS A 47 5.71 -7.46 -6.39
C CYS A 47 4.43 -6.79 -6.95
N ARG A 48 3.47 -7.57 -7.47
CA ARG A 48 2.19 -7.09 -8.00
C ARG A 48 1.01 -7.54 -7.15
N PHE A 49 0.08 -6.63 -6.90
CA PHE A 49 -1.11 -6.88 -6.10
C PHE A 49 -2.34 -6.33 -6.82
N GLU A 50 -3.37 -7.15 -6.99
CA GLU A 50 -4.62 -6.75 -7.61
C GLU A 50 -5.67 -6.54 -6.54
N ALA A 51 -6.32 -5.36 -6.58
CA ALA A 51 -7.54 -5.13 -5.82
C ALA A 51 -8.75 -5.37 -6.72
N THR A 52 -9.71 -6.15 -6.22
CA THR A 52 -10.95 -6.48 -6.93
C THR A 52 -12.19 -6.12 -6.13
N ARG A 53 -13.27 -5.74 -6.82
CA ARG A 53 -14.63 -5.59 -6.28
C ARG A 53 -15.56 -6.56 -6.99
N ASP A 54 -16.24 -7.43 -6.24
CA ASP A 54 -17.18 -8.42 -6.80
C ASP A 54 -16.54 -9.24 -7.95
N GLY A 55 -15.27 -9.62 -7.77
CA GLY A 55 -14.47 -10.35 -8.74
C GLY A 55 -13.91 -9.52 -9.91
N ARG A 56 -14.26 -8.24 -10.03
CA ARG A 56 -13.77 -7.34 -11.09
C ARG A 56 -12.54 -6.56 -10.63
N PRO A 57 -11.44 -6.56 -11.39
CA PRO A 57 -10.26 -5.72 -11.08
C PRO A 57 -10.61 -4.24 -11.06
N VAL A 58 -10.09 -3.51 -10.08
CA VAL A 58 -10.26 -2.05 -9.96
C VAL A 58 -8.94 -1.29 -9.84
N CYS A 59 -7.89 -1.96 -9.37
CA CYS A 59 -6.57 -1.36 -9.20
C CYS A 59 -5.48 -2.43 -9.22
N LEU A 60 -4.38 -2.15 -9.91
CA LEU A 60 -3.13 -2.90 -9.79
C LEU A 60 -2.12 -2.06 -9.02
N ALA A 61 -1.64 -2.57 -7.88
CA ALA A 61 -0.52 -2.00 -7.15
C ALA A 61 0.77 -2.71 -7.54
N ARG A 62 1.84 -1.95 -7.80
CA ARG A 62 3.20 -2.46 -8.02
C ARG A 62 4.11 -1.90 -6.94
N VAL A 63 4.83 -2.79 -6.28
CA VAL A 63 5.78 -2.48 -5.23
C VAL A 63 7.20 -2.60 -5.79
N GLN A 64 8.12 -1.78 -5.30
CA GLN A 64 9.54 -1.93 -5.59
C GLN A 64 10.07 -3.31 -5.14
N GLU A 65 10.93 -3.92 -5.95
CA GLU A 65 11.58 -5.19 -5.61
C GLU A 65 12.44 -5.10 -4.34
N GLY A 66 12.58 -6.23 -3.64
CA GLY A 66 13.42 -6.34 -2.44
C GLY A 66 12.77 -5.84 -1.15
N LEU A 67 11.52 -5.36 -1.20
CA LEU A 67 10.74 -5.01 -0.02
C LEU A 67 9.90 -6.20 0.47
N ALA A 68 9.74 -6.33 1.78
CA ALA A 68 8.82 -7.29 2.35
C ALA A 68 7.38 -6.78 2.19
N THR A 69 6.49 -7.67 1.77
CA THR A 69 5.08 -7.37 1.55
C THR A 69 4.19 -8.34 2.31
N ARG A 70 3.05 -7.86 2.80
CA ARG A 70 1.99 -8.70 3.36
C ARG A 70 0.64 -8.02 3.28
N ILE A 71 -0.42 -8.83 3.22
CA ILE A 71 -1.81 -8.35 3.32
C ILE A 71 -2.27 -8.57 4.74
N GLU A 72 -2.77 -7.51 5.38
CA GLU A 72 -3.28 -7.56 6.75
C GLU A 72 -4.77 -7.23 6.80
N GLU A 73 -5.49 -7.92 7.68
CA GLU A 73 -6.86 -7.54 8.05
C GLU A 73 -6.83 -6.30 8.95
N ARG A 74 -7.64 -5.31 8.61
CA ARG A 74 -7.76 -4.02 9.30
C ARG A 74 -9.23 -3.62 9.40
N TRP A 75 -9.50 -2.51 10.09
CA TRP A 75 -10.84 -1.98 10.27
C TRP A 75 -10.98 -0.59 9.65
N HIS A 76 -12.09 -0.36 8.96
CA HIS A 76 -12.50 0.96 8.50
C HIS A 76 -13.73 1.42 9.31
N ALA A 77 -13.63 2.61 9.91
CA ALA A 77 -14.64 3.19 10.79
C ALA A 77 -14.99 4.62 10.33
N PRO A 78 -15.85 4.78 9.30
CA PRO A 78 -16.15 6.10 8.72
C PRO A 78 -16.97 7.00 9.66
N THR A 79 -17.70 6.41 10.61
CA THR A 79 -18.46 7.12 11.64
C THR A 79 -18.30 6.44 13.00
N PHE A 80 -18.47 7.19 14.09
CA PHE A 80 -18.40 6.67 15.44
C PHE A 80 -19.35 5.48 15.63
N GLY A 81 -18.87 4.42 16.28
CA GLY A 81 -19.64 3.20 16.51
C GLY A 81 -19.75 2.24 15.32
N THR A 82 -19.23 2.58 14.14
CA THR A 82 -19.20 1.67 12.98
C THR A 82 -17.82 1.04 12.80
N LYS A 83 -17.78 -0.25 12.46
CA LYS A 83 -16.56 -0.94 12.03
C LYS A 83 -16.91 -1.85 10.87
N ARG A 84 -16.16 -1.72 9.77
CA ARG A 84 -16.25 -2.59 8.60
C ARG A 84 -14.90 -3.26 8.39
N PRO A 85 -14.85 -4.57 8.10
CA PRO A 85 -13.60 -5.23 7.76
C PRO A 85 -13.03 -4.61 6.48
N ALA A 86 -11.72 -4.43 6.47
CA ALA A 86 -10.95 -3.92 5.35
C ALA A 86 -9.61 -4.66 5.30
N ARG A 87 -8.89 -4.51 4.20
CA ARG A 87 -7.54 -5.07 4.04
C ARG A 87 -6.55 -3.98 3.73
N ALA A 88 -5.32 -4.14 4.21
CA ALA A 88 -4.22 -3.26 3.88
C ALA A 88 -3.10 -4.04 3.22
N LEU A 89 -2.51 -3.46 2.17
CA LEU A 89 -1.20 -3.87 1.68
C LEU A 89 -0.15 -3.17 2.55
N VAL A 90 0.66 -3.96 3.25
CA VAL A 90 1.77 -3.47 4.06
C VAL A 90 3.08 -3.78 3.34
N VAL A 91 3.88 -2.74 3.12
CA VAL A 91 5.17 -2.80 2.44
C VAL A 91 6.23 -2.26 3.39
N GLY A 92 7.40 -2.90 3.49
CA GLY A 92 8.48 -2.38 4.30
C GLY A 92 9.69 -3.29 4.44
N GLY A 93 10.55 -2.97 5.41
CA GLY A 93 11.74 -3.75 5.71
C GLY A 93 12.59 -3.11 6.82
N PRO A 94 13.62 -3.82 7.32
CA PRO A 94 14.43 -3.38 8.47
C PRO A 94 15.50 -2.34 8.14
N ALA A 95 15.86 -2.18 6.86
CA ALA A 95 16.93 -1.30 6.39
C ALA A 95 16.52 -0.60 5.08
N VAL A 96 15.37 0.06 5.11
CA VAL A 96 14.75 0.70 3.95
C VAL A 96 14.90 2.21 4.08
N ARG A 97 15.26 2.88 2.99
CA ARG A 97 15.32 4.35 2.92
C ARG A 97 14.08 4.94 2.24
N GLU A 98 13.53 4.23 1.27
CA GLU A 98 12.37 4.64 0.48
C GLU A 98 11.49 3.44 0.16
N ILE A 99 10.18 3.65 0.17
CA ILE A 99 9.15 2.74 -0.30
C ILE A 99 8.35 3.48 -1.37
N SER A 100 8.37 2.98 -2.60
CA SER A 100 7.55 3.53 -3.69
C SER A 100 6.54 2.49 -4.14
N VAL A 101 5.26 2.87 -4.16
CA VAL A 101 4.16 2.03 -4.66
C VAL A 101 3.42 2.77 -5.76
N LEU A 102 3.32 2.12 -6.92
CA LEU A 102 2.55 2.59 -8.07
C LEU A 102 1.17 1.93 -8.06
N PHE A 103 0.12 2.74 -8.10
CA PHE A 103 -1.27 2.30 -8.24
C PHE A 103 -1.79 2.67 -9.63
N LEU A 104 -2.17 1.66 -10.38
CA LEU A 104 -2.74 1.76 -11.71
C LEU A 104 -4.25 1.49 -11.61
N PRO A 105 -5.12 2.48 -11.85
CA PRO A 105 -6.55 2.22 -11.92
C PRO A 105 -6.83 1.28 -13.10
N LEU A 106 -7.70 0.29 -12.87
CA LEU A 106 -8.18 -0.61 -13.91
C LEU A 106 -9.64 -0.24 -14.22
N ALA A 107 -9.91 0.01 -15.49
CA ALA A 107 -11.24 0.38 -16.01
C ALA A 107 -12.10 -0.85 -16.27
#